data_AF-A0A3N0CN06-F1
#
_entry.id   AF-A0A3N0CN06-F1
#
_cell.length_a   1.000
_cell.length_b   1.000
_cell.length_c   1.000
_cell.angle_alpha   90.00
_cell.angle_beta   90.00
_cell.angle_gamma   90.00
#
_symmetry.space_group_name_H-M   'P 1'
#
loop_
_entity.id
_entity.type
_entity.pdbx_description
1 polymer ?
#
loop_
_entity_poly.entity_id
_entity_poly.type
_entity_poly.pdbx_seq_one_letter_code
_entity_poly.pdbx_strand_id
1 'polypeptide(L)'
;MGAEYYWGGVAQTGMAGSVRAKQWARIPLAMLAINAVVDPEAGTDAAGRIAIPYSALAFFVSPQGSEHPYGESPLIPVRTVAFGTIPVEATLQLVQRRDDQNVPVPIAIDAKDGIPATGTGSFADPAVLDAQVGLRVRSLKVDGVDLRLRSTCAPRTWARLQLTSKYWEGPGTNGTEQMEAFDTDHSFMGGPGGTLTGTLDIPAFANCRTAAGDDVSRILTATIAGPGNPVTARLGIAVCFTTGPDWMIRPPGPGDTTPEKANCLGDGRVQHPIPANPKIVTVPDPLPFPNHAP
;
A
#
# COMPACT_ATOMS: atom_id res chain seq x y z
N MET A 1 -21.66 21.81 -5.78
CA MET A 1 -21.62 21.38 -4.36
C MET A 1 -20.18 20.98 -4.06
N GLY A 2 -19.66 21.22 -2.86
CA GLY A 2 -18.25 20.93 -2.54
C GLY A 2 -17.99 19.42 -2.45
N ALA A 3 -16.79 18.98 -2.80
CA ALA A 3 -16.38 17.60 -2.58
C ALA A 3 -16.53 17.23 -1.09
N GLU A 4 -17.17 16.10 -0.82
CA GLU A 4 -17.25 15.56 0.55
C GLU A 4 -15.99 14.74 0.82
N TYR A 5 -15.38 14.97 1.99
CA TYR A 5 -14.15 14.33 2.40
C TYR A 5 -14.45 13.34 3.52
N TYR A 6 -14.11 12.08 3.29
CA TYR A 6 -14.29 11.01 4.27
C TYR A 6 -12.93 10.50 4.73
N TRP A 7 -12.63 10.68 6.01
CA TRP A 7 -11.45 10.08 6.62
C TRP A 7 -11.75 8.68 7.11
N GLY A 8 -10.76 7.81 7.03
CA GLY A 8 -10.80 6.47 7.58
C GLY A 8 -9.41 5.85 7.58
N GLY A 9 -9.35 4.53 7.62
CA GLY A 9 -8.10 3.81 7.53
C GLY A 9 -8.30 2.41 7.01
N VAL A 10 -7.20 1.84 6.54
CA VAL A 10 -7.17 0.51 5.94
C VAL A 10 -5.92 -0.22 6.37
N ALA A 11 -6.08 -1.51 6.64
CA ALA A 11 -4.96 -2.42 6.78
C ALA A 11 -4.48 -2.86 5.40
N GLN A 12 -3.17 -2.85 5.18
CA GLN A 12 -2.57 -3.36 3.95
C GLN A 12 -1.43 -4.31 4.25
N THR A 13 -1.21 -5.25 3.34
CA THR A 13 0.01 -6.06 3.27
C THR A 13 0.44 -6.17 1.82
N GLY A 14 1.59 -6.77 1.56
CA GLY A 14 2.03 -6.95 0.20
C GLY A 14 3.24 -7.82 0.07
N MET A 15 3.77 -7.81 -1.14
CA MET A 15 4.95 -8.55 -1.54
C MET A 15 5.67 -7.76 -2.61
N ALA A 16 7.00 -7.75 -2.53
CA ALA A 16 7.86 -7.16 -3.54
C ALA A 16 8.93 -8.16 -3.96
N GLY A 17 9.29 -8.18 -5.23
CA GLY A 17 10.36 -9.01 -5.77
C GLY A 17 11.51 -8.16 -6.30
N SER A 18 12.75 -8.57 -6.09
CA SER A 18 13.90 -8.05 -6.83
C SER A 18 14.21 -8.97 -7.99
N VAL A 19 14.02 -8.48 -9.23
CA VAL A 19 14.33 -9.24 -10.45
C VAL A 19 15.83 -9.56 -10.51
N ARG A 20 16.68 -8.60 -10.07
CA ARG A 20 18.14 -8.78 -10.08
C ARG A 20 18.61 -9.80 -9.06
N ALA A 21 18.09 -9.73 -7.84
CA ALA A 21 18.44 -10.68 -6.78
C ALA A 21 17.71 -12.02 -6.93
N LYS A 22 16.67 -12.08 -7.78
CA LYS A 22 15.76 -13.22 -7.95
C LYS A 22 15.09 -13.65 -6.65
N GLN A 23 14.59 -12.68 -5.89
CA GLN A 23 14.06 -12.93 -4.57
C GLN A 23 12.84 -12.10 -4.22
N TRP A 24 11.94 -12.74 -3.47
CA TRP A 24 10.75 -12.13 -2.91
C TRP A 24 10.98 -11.68 -1.47
N ALA A 25 10.35 -10.57 -1.11
CA ALA A 25 10.24 -10.06 0.24
C ALA A 25 8.78 -9.76 0.56
N ARG A 26 8.35 -10.11 1.77
CA ARG A 26 7.04 -9.69 2.26
C ARG A 26 7.08 -8.24 2.68
N ILE A 27 6.06 -7.49 2.28
CA ILE A 27 5.75 -6.20 2.86
C ILE A 27 4.88 -6.50 4.10
N PRO A 28 5.33 -6.14 5.31
CA PRO A 28 4.59 -6.43 6.53
C PRO A 28 3.23 -5.74 6.52
N LEU A 29 2.33 -6.24 7.36
CA LEU A 29 1.07 -5.58 7.64
C LEU A 29 1.35 -4.14 8.11
N ALA A 30 0.67 -3.17 7.50
CA ALA A 30 0.81 -1.76 7.78
C ALA A 30 -0.54 -1.05 7.73
N MET A 31 -0.70 -0.01 8.54
CA MET A 31 -1.90 0.83 8.53
C MET A 31 -1.71 2.04 7.60
N LEU A 32 -2.76 2.37 6.89
CA LEU A 32 -2.89 3.60 6.11
C LEU A 32 -3.99 4.45 6.71
N ALA A 33 -3.74 5.76 6.81
CA ALA A 33 -4.80 6.76 6.91
C ALA A 33 -5.27 7.08 5.49
N ILE A 34 -6.57 7.07 5.26
CA ILE A 34 -7.18 7.31 3.94
C ILE A 34 -8.10 8.51 4.05
N ASN A 35 -7.98 9.42 3.08
CA ASN A 35 -9.01 10.39 2.78
C ASN A 35 -9.62 10.05 1.43
N ALA A 36 -10.88 9.66 1.40
CA ALA A 36 -11.61 9.41 0.17
C ALA A 36 -12.21 10.72 -0.34
N VAL A 37 -11.87 11.05 -1.59
CA VAL A 37 -12.46 12.15 -2.35
C VAL A 37 -13.37 11.49 -3.39
N VAL A 38 -14.67 11.61 -3.18
CA VAL A 38 -15.67 11.08 -4.10
C VAL A 38 -16.18 12.23 -4.95
N ASP A 39 -16.19 12.07 -6.27
CA ASP A 39 -16.87 13.04 -7.12
C ASP A 39 -18.39 12.90 -6.89
N PRO A 40 -19.06 13.92 -6.34
CA PRO A 40 -20.49 13.83 -6.04
C PRO A 40 -21.36 13.68 -7.30
N GLU A 41 -20.83 14.02 -8.48
CA GLU A 41 -21.52 13.83 -9.74
C GLU A 41 -21.25 12.42 -10.28
N ALA A 42 -21.91 11.42 -9.67
CA ALA A 42 -22.06 10.11 -10.29
C ALA A 42 -22.67 10.31 -11.69
N GLY A 43 -21.83 10.20 -12.70
CA GLY A 43 -22.16 10.56 -14.07
C GLY A 43 -22.45 9.32 -14.89
N THR A 44 -23.25 9.49 -15.93
CA THR A 44 -23.24 8.53 -17.04
C THR A 44 -21.95 8.76 -17.82
N ASP A 45 -21.05 7.79 -17.84
CA ASP A 45 -19.81 7.90 -18.61
C ASP A 45 -20.05 7.72 -20.12
N ALA A 46 -19.01 7.90 -20.93
CA ALA A 46 -19.12 7.78 -22.39
C ALA A 46 -19.60 6.39 -22.88
N ALA A 47 -19.52 5.37 -22.03
CA ALA A 47 -20.01 4.02 -22.31
C ALA A 47 -21.47 3.81 -21.85
N GLY A 48 -22.14 4.84 -21.32
CA GLY A 48 -23.51 4.74 -20.82
C GLY A 48 -23.61 4.14 -19.42
N ARG A 49 -22.50 4.00 -18.69
CA ARG A 49 -22.46 3.41 -17.34
C ARG A 49 -22.68 4.46 -16.29
N ILE A 50 -23.41 4.15 -15.22
CA ILE A 50 -23.45 4.99 -14.02
C ILE A 50 -22.16 4.72 -13.25
N ALA A 51 -21.27 5.69 -13.18
CA ALA A 51 -19.95 5.51 -12.62
C ALA A 51 -19.68 6.52 -11.51
N ILE A 52 -19.03 6.04 -10.44
CA ILE A 52 -18.63 6.83 -9.28
C ILE A 52 -17.11 6.87 -9.28
N PRO A 53 -16.49 7.90 -9.87
CA PRO A 53 -15.05 8.08 -9.77
C PRO A 53 -14.70 8.57 -8.36
N TYR A 54 -13.62 8.02 -7.80
CA TYR A 54 -13.10 8.44 -6.52
C TYR A 54 -11.57 8.29 -6.47
N SER A 55 -10.96 9.10 -5.61
CA SER A 55 -9.54 9.02 -5.28
C SER A 55 -9.38 8.72 -3.79
N ALA A 56 -8.74 7.61 -3.45
CA ALA A 56 -8.32 7.33 -2.09
C ALA A 56 -6.91 7.91 -1.87
N LEU A 57 -6.83 8.99 -1.10
CA LEU A 57 -5.58 9.66 -0.75
C LEU A 57 -4.98 8.98 0.49
N ALA A 58 -3.94 8.16 0.28
CA ALA A 58 -3.32 7.34 1.30
C ALA A 58 -2.10 7.99 1.93
N PHE A 59 -1.99 7.83 3.25
CA PHE A 59 -0.85 8.23 4.05
C PHE A 59 -0.37 7.05 4.91
N PHE A 60 0.94 6.80 4.93
CA PHE A 60 1.51 5.83 5.85
C PHE A 60 1.32 6.31 7.29
N VAL A 61 0.74 5.47 8.14
CA VAL A 61 0.74 5.71 9.59
C VAL A 61 2.12 5.38 10.11
N SER A 62 2.85 6.37 10.60
CA SER A 62 4.23 6.16 11.02
C SER A 62 4.31 5.37 12.32
N PRO A 63 5.27 4.44 12.46
CA PRO A 63 5.57 3.78 13.72
C PRO A 63 5.91 4.78 14.83
N GLN A 64 5.64 4.39 16.07
CA GLN A 64 6.03 5.19 17.24
C GLN A 64 7.55 5.44 17.25
N GLY A 65 7.95 6.69 17.48
CA GLY A 65 9.35 7.11 17.48
C GLY A 65 9.91 7.47 16.08
N SER A 66 9.09 7.43 15.03
CA SER A 66 9.46 8.00 13.73
C SER A 66 9.65 9.51 13.80
N GLU A 67 10.35 10.06 12.80
CA GLU A 67 10.62 11.51 12.73
C GLU A 67 9.33 12.31 12.55
N HIS A 68 8.36 11.71 11.86
CA HIS A 68 7.08 12.32 11.58
C HIS A 68 5.90 11.40 11.91
N PRO A 69 4.73 11.96 12.28
CA PRO A 69 3.55 11.19 12.65
C PRO A 69 2.92 10.37 11.51
N TYR A 70 3.10 10.83 10.26
CA TYR A 70 2.66 10.16 9.04
C TYR A 70 3.74 10.25 7.97
N GLY A 71 3.66 9.38 6.97
CA GLY A 71 4.54 9.38 5.79
C GLY A 71 5.74 8.45 5.88
N GLU A 72 5.85 7.62 6.92
CA GLU A 72 6.87 6.57 7.03
C GLU A 72 6.20 5.21 7.20
N SER A 73 6.56 4.22 6.39
CA SER A 73 6.05 2.85 6.57
C SER A 73 6.63 2.19 7.83
N PRO A 74 6.03 1.10 8.31
CA PRO A 74 6.74 0.13 9.14
C PRO A 74 8.04 -0.34 8.49
N LEU A 75 8.97 -0.83 9.32
CA LEU A 75 10.22 -1.42 8.86
C LEU A 75 9.96 -2.74 8.12
N ILE A 76 10.57 -2.90 6.96
CA ILE A 76 10.40 -4.04 6.06
C ILE A 76 11.66 -4.90 6.14
N PRO A 77 11.62 -6.03 6.88
CA PRO A 77 12.75 -6.94 6.93
C PRO A 77 12.87 -7.72 5.61
N VAL A 78 14.07 -7.71 5.03
CA VAL A 78 14.41 -8.44 3.82
C VAL A 78 15.57 -9.38 4.14
N ARG A 79 15.39 -10.66 3.81
CA ARG A 79 16.46 -11.67 3.89
C ARG A 79 16.79 -12.11 2.48
N THR A 80 18.06 -11.98 2.12
CA THR A 80 18.57 -12.20 0.79
C THR A 80 19.92 -12.91 0.82
N VAL A 81 20.49 -13.20 -0.35
CA VAL A 81 21.86 -13.69 -0.47
C VAL A 81 22.63 -12.81 -1.45
N ALA A 82 23.82 -12.36 -1.04
CA ALA A 82 24.80 -11.77 -1.94
C ALA A 82 25.61 -12.89 -2.60
N PHE A 83 25.91 -12.73 -3.89
CA PHE A 83 26.71 -13.68 -4.68
C PHE A 83 26.19 -15.14 -4.62
N GLY A 84 24.89 -15.32 -4.38
CA GLY A 84 24.22 -16.62 -4.37
C GLY A 84 24.41 -17.45 -3.09
N THR A 85 25.29 -17.06 -2.17
CA THR A 85 25.61 -17.89 -0.98
C THR A 85 25.79 -17.13 0.32
N ILE A 86 26.09 -15.83 0.27
CA ILE A 86 26.38 -15.05 1.48
C ILE A 86 25.08 -14.48 2.03
N PRO A 87 24.63 -14.86 3.25
CA PRO A 87 23.40 -14.34 3.82
C PRO A 87 23.46 -12.82 3.98
N VAL A 88 22.37 -12.14 3.61
CA VAL A 88 22.22 -10.70 3.77
C VAL A 88 20.88 -10.42 4.44
N GLU A 89 20.90 -9.60 5.47
CA GLU A 89 19.70 -9.08 6.12
C GLU A 89 19.67 -7.57 5.93
N ALA A 90 18.61 -7.04 5.33
CA ALA A 90 18.41 -5.62 5.20
C ALA A 90 17.09 -5.23 5.86
N THR A 91 17.07 -4.06 6.50
CA THR A 91 15.81 -3.45 6.95
C THR A 91 15.55 -2.24 6.07
N LEU A 92 14.47 -2.29 5.31
CA LEU A 92 14.05 -1.21 4.44
C LEU A 92 12.93 -0.40 5.09
N GLN A 93 12.71 0.81 4.62
CA GLN A 93 11.54 1.61 4.96
C GLN A 93 11.13 2.45 3.75
N LEU A 94 9.84 2.49 3.47
CA LEU A 94 9.26 3.40 2.50
C LEU A 94 8.91 4.72 3.18
N VAL A 95 9.12 5.82 2.47
CA VAL A 95 8.74 7.15 2.93
C VAL A 95 7.98 7.89 1.84
N GLN A 96 6.99 8.69 2.21
CA GLN A 96 6.27 9.56 1.27
C GLN A 96 7.06 10.83 1.03
N ARG A 97 6.90 11.38 -0.19
CA ARG A 97 7.38 12.73 -0.51
C ARG A 97 6.72 13.72 0.45
N ARG A 98 7.44 14.77 0.80
CA ARG A 98 6.88 15.90 1.56
C ARG A 98 6.86 17.14 0.69
N ASP A 99 5.90 18.01 0.94
CA ASP A 99 5.82 19.34 0.34
C ASP A 99 6.72 20.35 1.09
N ASP A 100 6.61 21.63 0.71
CA ASP A 100 7.33 22.75 1.30
C ASP A 100 6.89 23.06 2.76
N GLN A 101 5.73 22.56 3.17
CA GLN A 101 5.22 22.63 4.54
C GLN A 101 5.61 21.40 5.37
N ASN A 102 6.44 20.51 4.82
CA ASN A 102 6.88 19.29 5.47
C ASN A 102 5.73 18.30 5.76
N VAL A 103 4.61 18.41 5.04
CA VAL A 103 3.45 17.52 5.12
C VAL A 103 3.63 16.39 4.08
N PRO A 104 3.31 15.13 4.40
CA PRO A 104 3.41 14.05 3.42
C PRO A 104 2.43 14.30 2.27
N VAL A 105 2.92 14.16 1.05
CA VAL A 105 2.10 14.15 -0.17
C VAL A 105 1.39 12.80 -0.25
N PRO A 106 0.05 12.75 -0.38
CA PRO A 106 -0.68 11.49 -0.42
C PRO A 106 -0.27 10.64 -1.62
N ILE A 107 -0.37 9.32 -1.44
CA ILE A 107 -0.38 8.36 -2.54
C ILE A 107 -1.84 8.22 -2.98
N ALA A 108 -2.16 8.67 -4.19
CA ALA A 108 -3.51 8.52 -4.73
C ALA A 108 -3.71 7.12 -5.32
N ILE A 109 -4.85 6.51 -4.98
CA ILE A 109 -5.42 5.38 -5.70
C ILE A 109 -6.67 5.90 -6.39
N ASP A 110 -6.59 6.08 -7.69
CA ASP A 110 -7.70 6.54 -8.52
C ASP A 110 -8.47 5.32 -9.01
N ALA A 111 -9.78 5.32 -8.80
CA ALA A 111 -10.63 4.19 -9.14
C ALA A 111 -12.03 4.66 -9.53
N LYS A 112 -12.79 3.74 -10.11
CA LYS A 112 -14.16 3.99 -10.57
C LYS A 112 -14.95 2.71 -10.53
N ASP A 113 -16.02 2.69 -9.76
CA ASP A 113 -16.97 1.57 -9.69
C ASP A 113 -18.41 2.09 -9.94
N GLY A 114 -19.35 1.18 -10.15
CA GLY A 114 -20.73 1.56 -10.41
C GLY A 114 -21.56 0.51 -11.12
N ILE A 115 -22.55 0.96 -11.90
CA ILE A 115 -23.54 0.12 -12.59
C ILE A 115 -23.26 0.16 -14.10
N PRO A 116 -23.15 -1.00 -14.77
CA PRO A 116 -22.91 -1.07 -16.22
C PRO A 116 -24.11 -0.52 -17.02
N ALA A 117 -23.90 -0.22 -18.30
CA ALA A 117 -24.91 0.38 -19.18
C ALA A 117 -26.15 -0.52 -19.41
N THR A 118 -26.00 -1.83 -19.20
CA THR A 118 -27.11 -2.79 -19.19
C THR A 118 -28.10 -2.54 -18.05
N GLY A 119 -27.70 -1.78 -17.02
CA GLY A 119 -28.48 -1.53 -15.81
C GLY A 119 -28.53 -2.74 -14.86
N THR A 120 -27.81 -3.82 -15.18
CA THR A 120 -27.82 -5.07 -14.40
C THR A 120 -26.41 -5.42 -13.96
N GLY A 121 -26.22 -5.55 -12.64
CA GLY A 121 -24.93 -5.89 -12.06
C GLY A 121 -24.15 -4.67 -11.58
N SER A 122 -22.86 -4.91 -11.31
CA SER A 122 -21.90 -3.90 -10.87
C SER A 122 -20.59 -4.08 -11.59
N PHE A 123 -19.82 -3.01 -11.72
CA PHE A 123 -18.45 -3.07 -12.26
C PHE A 123 -17.47 -2.32 -11.37
N ALA A 124 -16.19 -2.65 -11.53
CA ALA A 124 -15.06 -1.88 -11.04
C ALA A 124 -14.03 -1.78 -12.17
N ASP A 125 -13.76 -0.56 -12.63
CA ASP A 125 -12.66 -0.29 -13.56
C ASP A 125 -11.32 -0.53 -12.86
N PRO A 126 -10.24 -0.83 -13.62
CA PRO A 126 -8.90 -0.91 -13.06
C PRO A 126 -8.56 0.32 -12.22
N ALA A 127 -8.33 0.11 -10.93
CA ALA A 127 -7.77 1.13 -10.06
C ALA A 127 -6.31 1.37 -10.48
N VAL A 128 -5.84 2.61 -10.33
CA VAL A 128 -4.50 3.03 -10.71
C VAL A 128 -3.83 3.75 -9.55
N LEU A 129 -2.60 3.35 -9.25
CA LEU A 129 -1.69 4.03 -8.35
C LEU A 129 -0.39 4.30 -9.13
N ASP A 130 -0.03 5.56 -9.31
CA ASP A 130 1.28 5.97 -9.82
C ASP A 130 1.88 7.02 -8.88
N ALA A 131 2.91 6.64 -8.14
CA ALA A 131 3.45 7.46 -7.07
C ALA A 131 4.98 7.43 -7.03
N GLN A 132 5.55 8.48 -6.47
CA GLN A 132 6.96 8.54 -6.09
C GLN A 132 7.11 8.23 -4.61
N VAL A 133 7.88 7.20 -4.28
CA VAL A 133 8.17 6.77 -2.90
C VAL A 133 9.67 6.76 -2.64
N GLY A 134 10.05 7.17 -1.45
CA GLY A 134 11.43 7.16 -1.00
C GLY A 134 11.73 5.82 -0.39
N LEU A 135 12.94 5.32 -0.59
CA LEU A 135 13.41 4.07 0.01
C LEU A 135 14.61 4.37 0.90
N ARG A 136 14.55 3.96 2.16
CA ARG A 136 15.66 4.10 3.12
C ARG A 136 16.15 2.71 3.51
N VAL A 137 17.47 2.51 3.48
CA VAL A 137 18.08 1.31 4.07
C VAL A 137 18.44 1.67 5.51
N ARG A 138 17.69 1.13 6.47
CA ARG A 138 17.86 1.41 7.89
C ARG A 138 18.96 0.58 8.53
N SER A 139 19.13 -0.66 8.08
CA SER A 139 20.24 -1.52 8.49
C SER A 139 20.60 -2.52 7.40
N LEU A 140 21.84 -3.00 7.45
CA LEU A 140 22.38 -4.00 6.54
C LEU A 140 23.37 -4.88 7.29
N LYS A 141 23.10 -6.19 7.31
CA LYS A 141 24.03 -7.22 7.77
C LYS A 141 24.44 -8.10 6.60
N VAL A 142 25.71 -8.43 6.54
CA VAL A 142 26.27 -9.37 5.56
C VAL A 142 27.01 -10.43 6.35
N ASP A 143 26.65 -11.69 6.13
CA ASP A 143 27.22 -12.83 6.86
C ASP A 143 27.14 -12.67 8.39
N GLY A 144 26.00 -12.15 8.88
CA GLY A 144 25.78 -11.85 10.29
C GLY A 144 26.49 -10.59 10.81
N VAL A 145 27.39 -9.99 10.04
CA VAL A 145 28.11 -8.78 10.42
C VAL A 145 27.29 -7.54 10.07
N ASP A 146 26.92 -6.75 11.08
CA ASP A 146 26.30 -5.45 10.89
C ASP A 146 27.30 -4.44 10.34
N LEU A 147 27.01 -3.94 9.13
CA LEU A 147 27.85 -2.98 8.43
C LEU A 147 27.72 -1.55 8.99
N ARG A 148 26.81 -1.32 9.94
CA ARG A 148 26.59 -0.04 10.63
C ARG A 148 26.51 1.12 9.64
N LEU A 149 25.55 1.02 8.72
CA LEU A 149 25.32 2.05 7.72
C LEU A 149 25.01 3.40 8.38
N ARG A 150 25.51 4.47 7.78
CA ARG A 150 25.08 5.82 8.13
C ARG A 150 23.61 6.02 7.73
N SER A 151 22.93 6.92 8.42
CA SER A 151 21.48 7.18 8.28
C SER A 151 21.04 7.70 6.89
N THR A 152 21.98 7.98 5.99
CA THR A 152 21.75 8.58 4.67
C THR A 152 21.73 7.57 3.51
N CYS A 153 21.75 6.26 3.79
CA CYS A 153 21.72 5.24 2.73
C CYS A 153 20.34 5.14 2.06
N ALA A 154 20.25 5.66 0.83
CA ALA A 154 19.02 5.71 0.04
C ALA A 154 19.33 5.81 -1.47
N PRO A 155 18.36 5.53 -2.36
CA PRO A 155 18.44 5.91 -3.76
C PRO A 155 18.64 7.42 -3.96
N ARG A 156 19.34 7.81 -5.04
CA ARG A 156 19.60 9.23 -5.37
C ARG A 156 18.32 10.03 -5.65
N THR A 157 17.31 9.36 -6.17
CA THR A 157 16.03 9.93 -6.55
C THR A 157 14.91 9.05 -6.02
N TRP A 158 13.69 9.57 -6.04
CA TRP A 158 12.51 8.81 -5.65
C TRP A 158 12.31 7.59 -6.55
N ALA A 159 11.88 6.47 -5.97
CA ALA A 159 11.46 5.29 -6.69
C ALA A 159 10.04 5.49 -7.23
N ARG A 160 9.74 4.93 -8.40
CA ARG A 160 8.41 5.01 -9.00
C ARG A 160 7.64 3.74 -8.71
N LEU A 161 6.52 3.86 -8.00
CA LEU A 161 5.60 2.77 -7.71
C LEU A 161 4.40 2.90 -8.65
N GLN A 162 4.16 1.88 -9.45
CA GLN A 162 3.05 1.81 -10.39
C GLN A 162 2.27 0.53 -10.17
N LEU A 163 1.04 0.63 -9.70
CA LEU A 163 0.18 -0.54 -9.44
C LEU A 163 -1.19 -0.33 -10.11
N THR A 164 -1.81 -1.44 -10.50
CA THR A 164 -3.17 -1.46 -11.03
C THR A 164 -3.93 -2.71 -10.60
N SER A 165 -5.26 -2.62 -10.51
CA SER A 165 -6.12 -3.80 -10.36
C SER A 165 -6.61 -4.28 -11.73
N LYS A 166 -7.26 -5.45 -11.77
CA LYS A 166 -8.01 -5.89 -12.94
C LYS A 166 -9.40 -5.25 -12.94
N TYR A 167 -9.98 -5.19 -14.14
CA TYR A 167 -11.40 -4.93 -14.32
C TYR A 167 -12.22 -6.06 -13.69
N TRP A 168 -13.34 -5.70 -13.06
CA TRP A 168 -14.32 -6.64 -12.56
C TRP A 168 -15.71 -6.24 -13.00
N GLU A 169 -16.52 -7.24 -13.32
CA GLU A 169 -17.96 -7.09 -13.53
C GLU A 169 -18.65 -8.32 -12.96
N GLY A 170 -19.75 -8.09 -12.25
CA GLY A 170 -20.44 -9.15 -11.53
C GLY A 170 -21.92 -8.87 -11.35
N PRO A 171 -22.65 -9.85 -10.80
CA PRO A 171 -24.09 -9.76 -10.61
C PRO A 171 -24.44 -8.77 -9.49
N GLY A 172 -25.73 -8.38 -9.46
CA GLY A 172 -26.30 -7.53 -8.44
C GLY A 172 -26.06 -6.03 -8.61
N THR A 173 -27.14 -5.26 -8.44
CA THR A 173 -27.10 -3.80 -8.25
C THR A 173 -27.28 -3.42 -6.77
N ASN A 174 -27.62 -4.39 -5.92
CA ASN A 174 -27.63 -4.23 -4.46
C ASN A 174 -26.26 -4.64 -3.90
N GLY A 175 -25.82 -3.95 -2.84
CA GLY A 175 -24.48 -4.14 -2.28
C GLY A 175 -24.19 -5.58 -1.83
N THR A 176 -25.18 -6.33 -1.36
CA THR A 176 -24.97 -7.69 -0.84
C THR A 176 -24.50 -8.67 -1.93
N GLU A 177 -25.25 -8.79 -3.03
CA GLU A 177 -24.90 -9.70 -4.13
C GLU A 177 -23.59 -9.31 -4.80
N GLN A 178 -23.35 -8.00 -4.94
CA GLN A 178 -22.09 -7.45 -5.42
C GLN A 178 -20.91 -7.91 -4.52
N MET A 179 -21.04 -7.75 -3.20
CA MET A 179 -19.98 -8.16 -2.27
C MET A 179 -19.73 -9.68 -2.28
N GLU A 180 -20.79 -10.48 -2.38
CA GLU A 180 -20.71 -11.94 -2.46
C GLU A 180 -19.89 -12.41 -3.67
N ALA A 181 -20.04 -11.75 -4.81
CA ALA A 181 -19.38 -12.11 -6.06
C ALA A 181 -18.03 -11.40 -6.30
N PHE A 182 -17.65 -10.41 -5.49
CA PHE A 182 -16.48 -9.58 -5.74
C PHE A 182 -15.15 -10.35 -5.63
N ASP A 183 -14.28 -10.20 -6.63
CA ASP A 183 -12.96 -10.82 -6.67
C ASP A 183 -11.86 -9.90 -6.12
N THR A 184 -11.69 -9.90 -4.80
CA THR A 184 -10.65 -9.11 -4.11
C THR A 184 -9.23 -9.57 -4.40
N ASP A 185 -9.02 -10.77 -4.95
CA ASP A 185 -7.68 -11.30 -5.23
C ASP A 185 -7.07 -10.65 -6.48
N HIS A 186 -7.89 -10.06 -7.35
CA HIS A 186 -7.42 -9.43 -8.60
C HIS A 186 -7.96 -8.01 -8.84
N SER A 187 -9.03 -7.62 -8.17
CA SER A 187 -9.76 -6.39 -8.43
C SER A 187 -9.76 -5.48 -7.19
N PHE A 188 -10.16 -4.22 -7.35
CA PHE A 188 -10.22 -3.24 -6.27
C PHE A 188 -11.53 -2.44 -6.33
N MET A 189 -12.16 -2.22 -5.17
CA MET A 189 -13.32 -1.33 -4.99
C MET A 189 -13.17 -0.52 -3.70
N GLY A 190 -13.75 0.68 -3.64
CA GLY A 190 -13.40 1.69 -2.64
C GLY A 190 -13.70 1.27 -1.20
N GLY A 191 -14.84 0.61 -0.98
CA GLY A 191 -15.22 0.08 0.33
C GLY A 191 -14.49 -1.21 0.70
N PRO A 192 -14.60 -2.28 -0.12
CA PRO A 192 -14.05 -3.61 0.20
C PRO A 192 -12.54 -3.71 0.14
N GLY A 193 -11.88 -2.75 -0.50
CA GLY A 193 -10.46 -2.84 -0.84
C GLY A 193 -10.24 -3.80 -2.00
N GLY A 194 -9.13 -4.55 -1.94
CA GLY A 194 -8.76 -5.49 -2.98
C GLY A 194 -7.26 -5.54 -3.26
N THR A 195 -6.89 -5.98 -4.46
CA THR A 195 -5.49 -6.23 -4.83
C THR A 195 -5.05 -5.34 -5.97
N LEU A 196 -3.87 -4.73 -5.79
CA LEU A 196 -3.17 -3.95 -6.80
C LEU A 196 -1.85 -4.65 -7.12
N THR A 197 -1.52 -4.77 -8.41
CA THR A 197 -0.30 -5.41 -8.91
C THR A 197 0.43 -4.51 -9.88
N GLY A 198 1.76 -4.57 -9.90
CA GLY A 198 2.56 -3.79 -10.83
C GLY A 198 4.02 -3.81 -10.44
N THR A 199 4.69 -2.65 -10.48
CA THR A 199 6.14 -2.56 -10.38
C THR A 199 6.63 -1.41 -9.53
N LEU A 200 7.85 -1.57 -9.00
CA LEU A 200 8.63 -0.55 -8.33
C LEU A 200 9.97 -0.34 -9.06
N ASP A 201 10.17 0.83 -9.62
CA ASP A 201 11.44 1.20 -10.23
C ASP A 201 12.35 1.83 -9.17
N ILE A 202 13.41 1.11 -8.80
CA ILE A 202 14.34 1.54 -7.75
C ILE A 202 15.59 2.17 -8.39
N PRO A 203 15.86 3.47 -8.18
CA PRO A 203 17.06 4.12 -8.69
C PRO A 203 18.33 3.62 -7.99
N ALA A 204 19.49 3.98 -8.55
CA ALA A 204 20.77 3.66 -7.94
C ALA A 204 20.92 4.28 -6.54
N PHE A 205 21.46 3.49 -5.62
CA PHE A 205 21.79 3.92 -4.27
C PHE A 205 22.97 4.89 -4.25
N ALA A 206 22.98 5.76 -3.26
CA ALA A 206 24.09 6.64 -2.95
C ALA A 206 24.24 6.83 -1.45
N ASN A 207 25.43 7.29 -1.06
CA ASN A 207 25.77 7.63 0.33
C ASN A 207 25.58 6.48 1.33
N CYS A 208 25.58 5.23 0.84
CA CYS A 208 25.53 4.03 1.67
C CYS A 208 26.93 3.73 2.21
N ARG A 209 27.37 4.55 3.17
CA ARG A 209 28.68 4.40 3.80
C ARG A 209 28.57 3.66 5.12
N THR A 210 29.50 2.74 5.37
CA THR A 210 29.67 2.07 6.67
C THR A 210 30.28 3.03 7.70
N ALA A 211 30.27 2.63 8.97
CA ALA A 211 30.96 3.36 10.02
C ALA A 211 32.48 3.47 9.77
N ALA A 212 33.08 2.46 9.13
CA ALA A 212 34.50 2.43 8.75
C ALA A 212 34.82 3.30 7.52
N GLY A 213 33.80 3.76 6.78
CA GLY A 213 33.96 4.67 5.63
C GLY A 213 33.78 4.01 4.26
N ASP A 214 33.65 2.68 4.21
CA ASP A 214 33.43 1.93 2.98
C ASP A 214 32.11 2.34 2.32
N ASP A 215 32.11 2.50 1.00
CA ASP A 215 30.90 2.83 0.24
C ASP A 215 30.33 1.57 -0.43
N VAL A 216 29.20 1.09 0.08
CA VAL A 216 28.50 -0.10 -0.43
C VAL A 216 27.39 0.27 -1.42
N SER A 217 27.27 1.54 -1.83
CA SER A 217 26.18 2.00 -2.72
C SER A 217 26.14 1.23 -4.04
N ARG A 218 27.31 0.93 -4.62
CA ARG A 218 27.39 0.18 -5.89
C ARG A 218 26.92 -1.27 -5.74
N ILE A 219 27.24 -1.90 -4.61
CA ILE A 219 26.83 -3.27 -4.31
C ILE A 219 25.30 -3.31 -4.14
N LEU A 220 24.73 -2.41 -3.33
CA LEU A 220 23.27 -2.31 -3.18
C LEU A 220 22.57 -2.03 -4.52
N THR A 221 23.13 -1.13 -5.33
CA THR A 221 22.61 -0.84 -6.68
C THR A 221 22.65 -2.07 -7.59
N ALA A 222 23.73 -2.84 -7.57
CA ALA A 222 23.83 -4.04 -8.37
C ALA A 222 22.81 -5.11 -7.96
N THR A 223 22.47 -5.20 -6.67
CA THR A 223 21.61 -6.26 -6.12
C THR A 223 20.11 -5.96 -6.22
N ILE A 224 19.68 -4.73 -5.93
CA ILE A 224 18.25 -4.41 -5.76
C ILE A 224 17.75 -3.23 -6.59
N ALA A 225 18.63 -2.36 -7.11
CA ALA A 225 18.18 -1.25 -7.94
C ALA A 225 17.89 -1.74 -9.37
N GLY A 226 16.86 -1.20 -9.99
CA GLY A 226 16.45 -1.53 -11.34
C GLY A 226 14.98 -1.23 -11.59
N PRO A 227 14.57 -1.17 -12.86
CA PRO A 227 13.17 -1.05 -13.23
C PRO A 227 12.44 -2.38 -13.05
N GLY A 228 11.11 -2.32 -12.92
CA GLY A 228 10.24 -3.47 -13.07
C GLY A 228 10.24 -4.46 -11.91
N ASN A 229 10.68 -4.07 -10.71
CA ASN A 229 10.61 -4.96 -9.55
C ASN A 229 9.13 -5.24 -9.22
N PRO A 230 8.65 -6.49 -9.31
CA PRO A 230 7.22 -6.75 -9.16
C PRO A 230 6.75 -6.43 -7.74
N VAL A 231 5.57 -5.83 -7.63
CA VAL A 231 4.91 -5.51 -6.37
C VAL A 231 3.46 -5.96 -6.43
N THR A 232 2.98 -6.54 -5.33
CA THR A 232 1.56 -6.80 -5.08
C THR A 232 1.21 -6.18 -3.74
N ALA A 233 0.16 -5.37 -3.70
CA ALA A 233 -0.41 -4.81 -2.49
C ALA A 233 -1.85 -5.31 -2.34
N ARG A 234 -2.20 -5.78 -1.13
CA ARG A 234 -3.55 -6.17 -0.77
C ARG A 234 -4.05 -5.25 0.31
N LEU A 235 -5.17 -4.60 0.06
CA LEU A 235 -5.84 -3.67 0.95
C LEU A 235 -7.11 -4.33 1.47
N GLY A 236 -7.34 -4.24 2.77
CA GLY A 236 -8.59 -4.69 3.38
C GLY A 236 -9.72 -3.67 3.23
N ILE A 237 -10.82 -3.92 3.95
CA ILE A 237 -11.96 -3.01 4.03
C ILE A 237 -11.54 -1.71 4.72
N ALA A 238 -12.00 -0.56 4.21
CA ALA A 238 -11.72 0.78 4.74
C ALA A 238 -12.49 1.13 6.03
N VAL A 239 -12.37 0.30 7.08
CA VAL A 239 -13.10 0.45 8.36
C VAL A 239 -12.19 0.62 9.58
N CYS A 240 -10.89 0.82 9.39
CA CYS A 240 -9.97 1.09 10.50
C CYS A 240 -10.04 2.58 10.88
N PHE A 241 -10.96 2.93 11.78
CA PHE A 241 -11.13 4.31 12.21
C PHE A 241 -11.62 4.40 13.65
N THR A 242 -11.50 5.58 14.24
CA THR A 242 -12.12 5.90 15.53
C THR A 242 -13.18 6.98 15.36
N THR A 243 -14.14 7.03 16.26
CA THR A 243 -15.17 8.08 16.27
C THR A 243 -14.86 9.07 17.39
N GLY A 244 -14.74 10.35 17.03
CA GLY A 244 -14.53 11.41 18.00
C GLY A 244 -15.78 11.71 18.86
N PRO A 245 -15.65 12.53 19.92
CA PRO A 245 -16.80 12.99 20.73
C PRO A 245 -17.87 13.73 19.92
N ASP A 246 -17.48 14.27 18.77
CA ASP A 246 -18.28 14.96 17.77
C ASP A 246 -18.93 14.02 16.74
N TRP A 247 -18.83 12.71 16.94
CA TRP A 247 -19.28 11.67 16.00
C TRP A 247 -18.57 11.67 14.64
N MET A 248 -17.49 12.44 14.51
CA MET A 248 -16.69 12.48 13.30
C MET A 248 -15.74 11.29 13.23
N ILE A 249 -15.68 10.66 12.07
CA ILE A 249 -14.73 9.59 11.77
C ILE A 249 -13.31 10.16 11.69
N ARG A 250 -12.37 9.51 12.36
CA ARG A 250 -10.96 9.89 12.41
C ARG A 250 -10.10 8.71 11.94
N PRO A 251 -9.06 8.97 11.13
CA PRO A 251 -8.16 7.93 10.67
C PRO A 251 -7.33 7.37 11.85
N PRO A 252 -6.61 6.26 11.67
CA PRO A 252 -5.66 5.76 12.67
C PRO A 252 -4.65 6.84 13.03
N GLY A 253 -4.39 7.00 14.33
CA GLY A 253 -3.49 8.02 14.85
C GLY A 253 -2.01 7.66 14.66
N PRO A 254 -1.10 8.60 14.90
CA PRO A 254 0.34 8.33 14.84
C PRO A 254 0.74 7.22 15.81
N GLY A 255 1.49 6.22 15.33
CA GLY A 255 1.88 5.05 16.11
C GLY A 255 0.82 3.93 16.20
N ASP A 256 -0.38 4.13 15.66
CA ASP A 256 -1.44 3.10 15.56
C ASP A 256 -1.19 2.20 14.35
N THR A 257 -0.02 1.55 14.31
CA THR A 257 0.43 0.78 13.14
C THR A 257 -0.01 -0.68 13.15
N THR A 258 -0.91 -1.08 14.05
CA THR A 258 -1.48 -2.44 14.10
C THR A 258 -3.00 -2.38 14.00
N PRO A 259 -3.66 -3.43 13.50
CA PRO A 259 -5.12 -3.44 13.37
C PRO A 259 -5.88 -3.14 14.67
N GLU A 260 -5.36 -3.63 15.80
CA GLU A 260 -5.99 -3.45 17.11
C GLU A 260 -5.93 -2.00 17.54
N LYS A 261 -4.78 -1.34 17.38
CA LYS A 261 -4.61 0.08 17.71
C LYS A 261 -5.38 0.99 16.76
N ALA A 262 -5.44 0.60 15.48
CA ALA A 262 -6.18 1.32 14.45
C ALA A 262 -7.70 1.06 14.48
N ASN A 263 -8.20 0.30 15.46
CA ASN A 263 -9.61 -0.04 15.65
C ASN A 263 -10.24 -0.73 14.42
N CYS A 264 -9.47 -1.52 13.67
CA CYS A 264 -9.95 -2.24 12.49
C CYS A 264 -11.04 -3.28 12.81
N LEU A 265 -11.03 -3.84 14.02
CA LEU A 265 -11.98 -4.89 14.43
C LEU A 265 -13.24 -4.33 15.11
N GLY A 266 -13.33 -3.00 15.19
CA GLY A 266 -14.37 -2.29 15.92
C GLY A 266 -14.26 -2.43 17.44
N ASP A 267 -14.98 -1.57 18.15
CA ASP A 267 -15.18 -1.62 19.60
C ASP A 267 -16.46 -2.40 20.00
N GLY A 268 -17.03 -3.15 19.04
CA GLY A 268 -18.33 -3.81 19.16
C GLY A 268 -19.54 -2.92 18.87
N ARG A 269 -19.38 -1.61 18.61
CA ARG A 269 -20.50 -0.68 18.31
C ARG A 269 -20.84 -0.58 16.83
N VAL A 270 -19.89 -0.94 15.95
CA VAL A 270 -20.12 -1.02 14.51
C VAL A 270 -19.90 -2.47 14.08
N GLN A 271 -20.91 -3.31 14.26
CA GLN A 271 -20.97 -4.57 13.53
C GLN A 271 -21.26 -4.22 12.07
N HIS A 272 -20.21 -3.98 11.30
CA HIS A 272 -20.36 -4.08 9.85
C HIS A 272 -20.78 -5.52 9.58
N PRO A 273 -21.94 -5.77 8.92
CA PRO A 273 -22.25 -7.12 8.49
C PRO A 273 -21.08 -7.56 7.62
N ILE A 274 -20.27 -8.48 8.14
CA ILE A 274 -19.17 -9.06 7.41
C ILE A 274 -19.82 -9.67 6.17
N PRO A 275 -19.43 -9.26 4.95
CA PRO A 275 -20.03 -9.82 3.75
C PRO A 275 -19.93 -11.34 3.77
N ALA A 276 -20.90 -12.04 3.19
CA ALA A 276 -20.83 -13.49 3.10
C ALA A 276 -19.60 -13.99 2.30
N ASN A 277 -18.96 -13.12 1.52
CA ASN A 277 -17.69 -13.40 0.86
C ASN A 277 -16.52 -13.41 1.86
N PRO A 278 -15.92 -14.58 2.16
CA PRO A 278 -14.82 -14.69 3.13
C PRO A 278 -13.52 -14.04 2.66
N LYS A 279 -13.43 -13.61 1.38
CA LYS A 279 -12.26 -12.92 0.83
C LYS A 279 -12.28 -11.42 1.09
N ILE A 280 -13.41 -10.85 1.52
CA ILE A 280 -13.53 -9.45 1.92
C ILE A 280 -13.26 -9.37 3.41
N VAL A 281 -12.06 -8.94 3.77
CA VAL A 281 -11.57 -8.92 5.15
C VAL A 281 -11.04 -7.55 5.52
N THR A 282 -11.24 -7.12 6.76
CA THR A 282 -10.66 -5.85 7.22
C THR A 282 -9.14 -5.91 7.29
N VAL A 283 -8.60 -7.04 7.75
CA VAL A 283 -7.16 -7.25 7.87
C VAL A 283 -6.75 -8.32 6.87
N PRO A 284 -6.07 -7.96 5.77
CA PRO A 284 -5.68 -8.91 4.75
C PRO A 284 -4.60 -9.87 5.26
N ASP A 285 -4.72 -11.14 4.91
CA ASP A 285 -3.69 -12.14 5.19
C ASP A 285 -2.41 -11.84 4.39
N PRO A 286 -1.22 -12.15 4.96
CA PRO A 286 0.03 -12.05 4.23
C PRO A 286 0.01 -12.87 2.94
N LEU A 287 0.50 -12.31 1.85
CA LEU A 287 0.58 -13.01 0.57
C LEU A 287 1.53 -14.21 0.66
N PRO A 288 1.16 -15.37 0.06
CA PRO A 288 2.05 -16.52 -0.01
C PRO A 288 3.26 -16.20 -0.88
N PHE A 289 4.43 -16.77 -0.53
CA PHE A 289 5.60 -16.66 -1.38
C PHE A 289 5.39 -17.45 -2.68
N PRO A 290 5.67 -16.85 -3.86
CA PRO A 290 5.65 -17.55 -5.12
C PRO A 290 6.70 -18.66 -5.13
N ASN A 291 6.37 -19.73 -5.85
CA ASN A 291 7.27 -20.86 -6.10
C ASN A 291 8.23 -20.63 -7.28
N HIS A 292 8.34 -19.41 -7.77
CA HIS A 292 9.21 -18.99 -8.87
C HIS A 292 9.99 -17.73 -8.48
N ALA A 293 11.12 -17.50 -9.14
CA ALA A 293 11.84 -16.23 -9.01
C ALA A 293 11.00 -15.07 -9.60
N PRO A 294 11.08 -13.86 -9.03
CA PRO A 294 10.46 -12.67 -9.60
C PRO A 294 10.95 -12.34 -11.01
#